data_AF-A0A261BKV7-F1
#
_entry.id   AF-A0A261BKV7-F1
#
_cell.length_a   1.000
_cell.length_b   1.000
_cell.length_c   1.000
_cell.angle_alpha   90.00
_cell.angle_beta   90.00
_cell.angle_gamma   90.00
#
_symmetry.space_group_name_H-M   'P 1'
#
loop_
_entity.id
_entity.type
_entity.pdbx_description
1 polymer ?
#
loop_
_entity_poly.entity_id
_entity_poly.type
_entity_poly.pdbx_seq_one_letter_code
_entity_poly.pdbx_strand_id
1 'polypeptide(L)'
;MSAPSFPLLRLPEKASDLVIQCMEFIDIVTFSVASKKTKEIVRSLNLDIGRIALTVNDIIKIRVDPDEDGPSSMVWSFHPEKDNVGSEPIPVYLPARVTGMRDFMTRRNFVEYENPGLSIQEWVDHFQYIFSIEEIDYLSFANETCKFDWISLKDALGKFNINTLFFHDVCGLECAQMALKHFSSVSSVSVFSPRFNDPSRYSDILIQNLDLLTLGHEDMFLRIGLDDLLLMNSKAVSIQSPTLTDKMVNRFFKHWTRGSNPRMEVAHFAFVNDGVVNKEIMLKGLRYQEVPLDEVVGNGEKYTIWQNDRTVGTIRIHQTDQGYDVFFQLLK
;
A
#
# COMPACT_ATOMS: atom_id res chain seq x y z
N MET A 1 11.13 44.51 -15.72
CA MET A 1 10.25 45.08 -14.68
C MET A 1 9.84 43.94 -13.77
N SER A 2 10.24 43.93 -12.50
CA SER A 2 9.74 42.92 -11.56
C SER A 2 8.27 43.21 -11.27
N ALA A 3 7.43 42.18 -11.35
CA ALA A 3 6.05 42.31 -10.87
C ALA A 3 6.06 42.75 -9.39
N PRO A 4 5.12 43.60 -8.95
CA PRO A 4 5.00 43.95 -7.55
C PRO A 4 4.77 42.68 -6.71
N SER A 5 5.51 42.52 -5.61
CA SER A 5 5.39 41.37 -4.74
C SER A 5 4.09 41.44 -3.93
N PHE A 6 3.31 40.37 -3.94
CA PHE A 6 2.11 40.25 -3.12
C PHE A 6 2.53 39.94 -1.66
N PRO A 7 2.24 40.80 -0.68
CA PRO A 7 2.76 40.65 0.68
C PRO A 7 1.91 39.66 1.50
N LEU A 8 1.83 38.40 1.07
CA LEU A 8 0.98 37.36 1.63
C LEU A 8 1.05 37.28 3.16
N LEU A 9 2.26 37.33 3.73
CA LEU A 9 2.50 37.24 5.18
C LEU A 9 2.17 38.50 5.99
N ARG A 10 1.79 39.60 5.32
CA ARG A 10 1.33 40.85 5.93
C ARG A 10 -0.19 40.98 5.91
N LEU A 11 -0.89 40.05 5.28
CA LEU A 11 -2.35 40.02 5.32
C LEU A 11 -2.85 39.68 6.73
N PRO A 12 -4.06 40.10 7.10
CA PRO A 12 -4.77 39.53 8.24
C PRO A 12 -4.88 38.01 8.10
N GLU A 13 -4.81 37.29 9.22
CA GLU A 13 -4.76 35.82 9.29
C GLU A 13 -5.81 35.13 8.41
N LYS A 14 -7.08 35.48 8.57
CA LYS A 14 -8.18 34.93 7.74
C LYS A 14 -8.00 35.17 6.24
N ALA A 15 -7.43 36.31 5.85
CA ALA A 15 -7.20 36.62 4.45
C ALA A 15 -5.99 35.85 3.90
N SER A 16 -4.94 35.64 4.70
CA SER A 16 -3.83 34.76 4.29
C SER A 16 -4.29 33.32 4.15
N ASP A 17 -5.13 32.82 5.06
CA ASP A 17 -5.62 31.44 5.02
C ASP A 17 -6.43 31.18 3.76
N LEU A 18 -7.35 32.10 3.42
CA LEU A 18 -8.14 32.01 2.19
C LEU A 18 -7.24 32.02 0.94
N VAL A 19 -6.22 32.88 0.90
CA VAL A 19 -5.31 32.92 -0.27
C VAL A 19 -4.54 31.61 -0.40
N ILE A 20 -4.06 31.03 0.71
CA ILE A 20 -3.28 29.79 0.67
C ILE A 20 -4.19 28.60 0.33
N GLN A 21 -5.43 28.57 0.81
CA GLN A 21 -6.43 27.57 0.42
C GLN A 21 -6.77 27.61 -1.08
N CYS A 22 -6.59 28.77 -1.73
CA CYS A 22 -6.73 28.88 -3.19
C CYS A 22 -5.46 28.51 -3.96
N MET A 23 -4.33 28.26 -3.30
CA MET A 23 -3.10 27.82 -3.97
C MET A 23 -3.22 26.36 -4.39
N GLU A 24 -2.46 25.97 -5.42
CA GLU A 24 -2.31 24.55 -5.71
C GLU A 24 -1.54 23.86 -4.58
N PHE A 25 -1.84 22.59 -4.31
CA PHE A 25 -1.19 21.87 -3.21
C PHE A 25 0.34 21.82 -3.33
N ILE A 26 0.86 21.80 -4.57
CA ILE A 26 2.30 21.87 -4.82
C ILE A 26 2.91 23.19 -4.34
N ASP A 27 2.19 24.30 -4.53
CA ASP A 27 2.57 25.63 -4.06
C ASP A 27 2.42 25.72 -2.54
N ILE A 28 1.40 25.08 -1.96
CA ILE A 28 1.21 25.01 -0.50
C ILE A 28 2.41 24.32 0.16
N VAL A 29 2.86 23.17 -0.35
CA VAL A 29 4.04 22.49 0.17
C VAL A 29 5.30 23.35 -0.03
N THR A 30 5.47 23.95 -1.21
CA THR A 30 6.61 24.85 -1.49
C THR A 30 6.62 26.07 -0.55
N PHE A 31 5.45 26.63 -0.25
CA PHE A 31 5.29 27.71 0.71
C PHE A 31 5.63 27.26 2.13
N SER A 32 5.21 26.06 2.52
CA SER A 32 5.44 25.50 3.85
C SER A 32 6.93 25.30 4.19
N VAL A 33 7.80 25.12 3.19
CA VAL A 33 9.24 24.95 3.42
C VAL A 33 10.01 26.27 3.53
N ALA A 34 9.38 27.42 3.22
CA ALA A 34 10.06 28.71 3.20
C ALA A 34 10.50 29.20 4.60
N SER A 35 9.77 28.86 5.67
CA SER A 35 10.11 29.25 7.04
C SER A 35 9.31 28.46 8.07
N LYS A 36 9.70 28.53 9.35
CA LYS A 36 8.88 28.00 10.45
C LYS A 36 7.47 28.61 10.47
N LYS A 37 7.33 29.92 10.21
CA LYS A 37 6.03 30.59 10.20
C LYS A 37 5.11 30.03 9.11
N THR A 38 5.63 29.82 7.91
CA THR A 38 4.83 29.30 6.79
C THR A 38 4.47 27.83 6.98
N LYS A 39 5.37 27.04 7.57
CA LYS A 39 5.10 25.66 8.00
C LYS A 39 3.91 25.58 8.97
N GLU A 40 3.87 26.43 9.99
CA GLU A 40 2.74 26.46 10.94
C GLU A 40 1.42 26.88 10.28
N ILE A 41 1.46 27.88 9.38
CA ILE A 41 0.26 28.32 8.65
C ILE A 41 -0.32 27.16 7.83
N VAL A 42 0.51 26.43 7.09
CA VAL A 42 0.03 25.32 6.27
C VAL A 42 -0.55 24.21 7.13
N ARG A 43 0.10 23.89 8.26
CA ARG A 43 -0.45 22.90 9.20
C ARG A 43 -1.82 23.33 9.74
N SER A 44 -2.02 24.60 10.07
CA SER A 44 -3.30 25.08 10.60
C SER A 44 -4.44 25.07 9.59
N LEU A 45 -4.15 24.94 8.29
CA LEU A 45 -5.20 24.78 7.27
C LEU A 45 -5.91 23.43 7.37
N ASN A 46 -5.30 22.44 8.02
CA ASN A 46 -5.87 21.10 8.23
C ASN A 46 -6.40 20.49 6.92
N LEU A 47 -5.52 20.45 5.90
CA LEU A 47 -5.87 19.96 4.57
C LEU A 47 -6.19 18.47 4.61
N ASP A 48 -7.26 18.10 3.92
CA ASP A 48 -7.80 16.73 3.88
C ASP A 48 -6.94 15.85 2.96
N ILE A 49 -5.94 15.21 3.57
CA ILE A 49 -5.05 14.26 2.89
C ILE A 49 -5.27 12.88 3.48
N GLY A 50 -5.72 11.94 2.64
CA GLY A 50 -5.99 10.57 3.05
C GLY A 50 -4.72 9.77 3.35
N ARG A 51 -3.65 9.92 2.53
CA ARG A 51 -2.43 9.15 2.74
C ARG A 51 -1.14 9.73 2.15
N ILE A 52 -0.03 9.30 2.74
CA ILE A 52 1.33 9.45 2.21
C ILE A 52 1.89 8.06 1.90
N ALA A 53 2.56 7.94 0.75
CA ALA A 53 3.29 6.75 0.37
C ALA A 53 4.70 7.07 -0.12
N LEU A 54 5.63 6.14 0.07
CA LEU A 54 7.03 6.26 -0.35
C LEU A 54 7.32 5.27 -1.48
N THR A 55 8.12 5.68 -2.45
CA THR A 55 8.64 4.79 -3.50
C THR A 55 10.15 4.87 -3.56
N VAL A 56 10.82 3.72 -3.56
CA VAL A 56 12.28 3.59 -3.60
C VAL A 56 12.66 2.81 -4.86
N ASN A 57 12.98 3.53 -5.93
CA ASN A 57 13.41 2.96 -7.22
C ASN A 57 14.84 3.42 -7.56
N ASP A 58 15.01 4.20 -8.63
CA ASP A 58 16.29 4.86 -8.93
C ASP A 58 16.48 6.14 -8.10
N ILE A 59 15.36 6.73 -7.71
CA ILE A 59 15.25 7.86 -6.80
C ILE A 59 14.17 7.60 -5.77
N ILE A 60 14.21 8.36 -4.67
CA ILE A 60 13.16 8.32 -3.66
C ILE A 60 12.05 9.28 -4.08
N LYS A 61 10.80 8.86 -3.89
CA LYS A 61 9.62 9.69 -4.14
C LYS A 61 8.67 9.64 -2.96
N ILE A 62 7.99 10.76 -2.70
CA ILE A 62 6.85 10.85 -1.78
C ILE A 62 5.62 11.10 -2.63
N ARG A 63 4.63 10.22 -2.53
CA ARG A 63 3.29 10.41 -3.09
C ARG A 63 2.35 10.85 -1.98
N VAL A 64 1.53 11.84 -2.28
CA VAL A 64 0.49 12.34 -1.39
C VAL A 64 -0.83 12.20 -2.13
N ASP A 65 -1.72 11.37 -1.59
CA ASP A 65 -3.05 11.18 -2.12
C ASP A 65 -4.07 11.82 -1.16
N PRO A 66 -4.89 12.73 -1.66
CA PRO A 66 -6.02 13.26 -0.90
C PRO A 66 -7.17 12.26 -0.83
N ASP A 67 -8.15 12.53 0.05
CA ASP A 67 -9.39 11.74 0.13
C ASP A 67 -10.27 11.93 -1.12
N GLU A 68 -11.33 11.12 -1.25
CA GLU A 68 -12.17 11.01 -2.47
C GLU A 68 -12.71 12.36 -3.00
N ASP A 69 -12.94 13.33 -2.11
CA ASP A 69 -13.44 14.68 -2.45
C ASP A 69 -12.31 15.74 -2.59
N GLY A 70 -11.06 15.32 -2.47
CA GLY A 70 -9.90 16.20 -2.43
C GLY A 70 -9.30 16.56 -3.80
N PRO A 71 -8.16 17.27 -3.82
CA PRO A 71 -7.46 17.65 -5.05
C PRO A 71 -6.92 16.42 -5.82
N SER A 72 -6.09 16.65 -6.84
CA SER A 72 -5.38 15.54 -7.51
C SER A 72 -4.16 15.12 -6.70
N SER A 73 -3.81 13.82 -6.75
CA SER A 73 -2.58 13.28 -6.19
C SER A 73 -1.32 14.03 -6.62
N MET A 74 -0.35 14.11 -5.71
CA MET A 74 0.93 14.73 -5.95
C MET A 74 2.07 13.75 -5.78
N VAL A 75 3.12 13.94 -6.58
CA VAL A 75 4.36 13.18 -6.46
C VAL A 75 5.54 14.13 -6.35
N TRP A 76 6.29 13.96 -5.29
CA TRP A 76 7.53 14.66 -4.99
C TRP A 76 8.69 13.72 -5.26
N SER A 77 9.55 14.09 -6.21
CA SER A 77 10.74 13.31 -6.57
C SER A 77 11.99 14.02 -6.09
N PHE A 78 12.87 13.26 -5.44
CA PHE A 78 14.09 13.77 -4.81
C PHE A 78 15.29 13.31 -5.63
N HIS A 79 16.03 14.26 -6.20
CA HIS A 79 17.11 13.94 -7.14
C HIS A 79 18.47 14.13 -6.48
N PRO A 80 19.42 13.19 -6.69
CA PRO A 80 20.81 13.35 -6.25
C PRO A 80 21.54 14.43 -7.08
N GLU A 81 22.71 14.87 -6.62
CA GLU A 81 23.53 15.88 -7.31
C GLU A 81 24.15 15.37 -8.62
N LYS A 82 24.42 14.07 -8.70
CA LYS A 82 24.86 13.37 -9.91
C LYS A 82 23.91 12.21 -10.17
N ASP A 83 23.56 11.97 -11.43
CA ASP A 83 22.90 10.73 -11.80
C ASP A 83 23.78 9.58 -11.28
N ASN A 84 23.21 8.68 -10.46
CA ASN A 84 23.93 7.59 -9.78
C ASN A 84 24.41 6.49 -10.75
N VAL A 85 24.88 6.88 -11.93
CA VAL A 85 25.42 6.03 -12.99
C VAL A 85 26.83 5.59 -12.55
N GLY A 86 26.93 4.62 -11.64
CA GLY A 86 28.18 3.86 -11.49
C GLY A 86 28.53 3.25 -10.14
N SER A 87 27.80 3.46 -9.05
CA SER A 87 28.14 2.83 -7.76
C SER A 87 26.89 2.33 -7.04
N GLU A 88 26.48 1.11 -7.35
CA GLU A 88 25.55 0.36 -6.51
C GLU A 88 26.34 -0.32 -5.37
N PRO A 89 25.81 -0.35 -4.12
CA PRO A 89 24.51 0.19 -3.73
C PRO A 89 24.52 1.72 -3.56
N ILE A 90 23.38 2.35 -3.87
CA ILE A 90 23.12 3.80 -3.79
C ILE A 90 22.85 4.18 -2.33
N PRO A 91 23.71 4.97 -1.66
CA PRO A 91 23.38 5.48 -0.33
C PRO A 91 22.22 6.48 -0.42
N VAL A 92 21.40 6.56 0.63
CA VAL A 92 20.44 7.68 0.77
C VAL A 92 21.23 9.00 0.78
N TYR A 93 20.89 9.89 -0.15
CA TYR A 93 21.57 11.15 -0.39
C TYR A 93 20.81 12.34 0.19
N LEU A 94 21.52 13.46 0.36
CA LEU A 94 20.88 14.76 0.47
C LEU A 94 20.38 15.17 -0.93
N PRO A 95 19.07 15.39 -1.14
CA PRO A 95 18.58 15.79 -2.46
C PRO A 95 19.23 17.09 -2.90
N ALA A 96 19.75 17.16 -4.13
CA ALA A 96 20.22 18.41 -4.71
C ALA A 96 19.05 19.21 -5.29
N ARG A 97 18.12 18.50 -5.93
CA ARG A 97 16.94 19.06 -6.59
C ARG A 97 15.69 18.33 -6.15
N VAL A 98 14.60 19.06 -5.98
CA VAL A 98 13.29 18.50 -5.66
C VAL A 98 12.31 18.94 -6.73
N THR A 99 11.53 17.98 -7.23
CA THR A 99 10.49 18.25 -8.22
C THR A 99 9.16 17.75 -7.71
N GLY A 100 8.16 18.63 -7.65
CA GLY A 100 6.77 18.25 -7.42
C GLY A 100 6.01 18.16 -8.74
N MET A 101 5.06 17.24 -8.84
CA MET A 101 4.16 17.14 -9.98
C MET A 101 2.75 16.76 -9.54
N ARG A 102 1.74 17.40 -10.15
CA ARG A 102 0.33 17.05 -10.01
C ARG A 102 -0.06 16.08 -11.12
N ASP A 103 -0.26 14.81 -10.75
CA ASP A 103 -0.62 13.69 -11.64
C ASP A 103 0.40 13.38 -12.78
N PHE A 104 0.49 12.10 -13.17
CA PHE A 104 1.41 11.60 -14.21
C PHE A 104 1.03 12.01 -15.64
N MET A 105 -0.18 12.51 -15.85
CA MET A 105 -0.78 12.64 -17.19
C MET A 105 -0.59 14.00 -17.86
N THR A 106 -0.28 15.08 -17.12
CA THR A 106 -0.12 16.42 -17.74
C THR A 106 1.12 17.17 -17.23
N ARG A 107 2.08 17.44 -18.15
CA ARG A 107 3.32 18.21 -17.90
C ARG A 107 3.12 19.70 -17.51
N ARG A 108 1.88 20.16 -17.33
CA ARG A 108 1.58 21.59 -17.11
C ARG A 108 1.76 22.05 -15.67
N ASN A 109 1.83 21.12 -14.70
CA ASN A 109 1.83 21.41 -13.27
C ASN A 109 3.06 20.80 -12.58
N PHE A 110 4.24 21.20 -13.04
CA PHE A 110 5.54 20.78 -12.52
C PHE A 110 6.21 21.98 -11.84
N VAL A 111 6.66 21.78 -10.60
CA VAL A 111 7.48 22.77 -9.89
C VAL A 111 8.82 22.12 -9.59
N GLU A 112 9.89 22.86 -9.87
CA GLU A 112 11.25 22.48 -9.54
C GLU A 112 11.88 23.58 -8.71
N TYR A 113 12.58 23.21 -7.64
CA TYR A 113 13.41 24.13 -6.90
C TYR A 113 14.61 23.41 -6.26
N GLU A 114 15.61 24.22 -5.92
CA GLU A 114 16.79 23.78 -5.18
C GLU A 114 16.39 23.35 -3.77
N ASN A 115 16.84 22.17 -3.34
CA ASN A 115 16.54 21.70 -2.00
C ASN A 115 17.07 22.71 -0.95
N PRO A 116 16.25 23.19 0.00
CA PRO A 116 16.71 24.11 1.05
C PRO A 116 17.67 23.48 2.08
N GLY A 117 18.24 22.31 1.78
CA GLY A 117 19.14 21.56 2.65
C GLY A 117 18.46 20.47 3.49
N LEU A 118 17.22 20.08 3.18
CA LEU A 118 16.50 19.04 3.91
C LEU A 118 16.90 17.64 3.42
N SER A 119 17.24 16.75 4.34
CA SER A 119 17.40 15.32 4.10
C SER A 119 16.07 14.65 3.71
N ILE A 120 16.13 13.44 3.13
CA ILE A 120 14.93 12.63 2.84
C ILE A 120 14.06 12.44 4.10
N GLN A 121 14.71 12.15 5.23
CA GLN A 121 14.03 11.99 6.51
C GLN A 121 13.27 13.26 6.91
N GLU A 122 13.92 14.43 6.83
CA GLU A 122 13.28 15.70 7.16
C GLU A 122 12.15 16.07 6.20
N TRP A 123 12.24 15.66 4.93
CA TRP A 123 11.13 15.77 4.00
C TRP A 123 9.93 14.93 4.48
N VAL A 124 10.13 13.64 4.77
CA VAL A 124 9.04 12.78 5.27
C VAL A 124 8.43 13.33 6.57
N ASP A 125 9.27 13.74 7.53
CA ASP A 125 8.82 14.41 8.77
C ASP A 125 8.00 15.67 8.47
N HIS A 126 8.42 16.45 7.46
CA HIS A 126 7.74 17.67 7.06
C HIS A 126 6.36 17.38 6.48
N PHE A 127 6.25 16.39 5.58
CA PHE A 127 4.97 15.96 5.00
C PHE A 127 4.00 15.45 6.07
N GLN A 128 4.46 14.58 6.98
CA GLN A 128 3.64 14.11 8.10
C GLN A 128 3.17 15.27 9.00
N TYR A 129 4.05 16.24 9.26
CA TYR A 129 3.72 17.39 10.10
C TYR A 129 2.65 18.30 9.50
N ILE A 130 2.80 18.69 8.23
CA ILE A 130 1.90 19.66 7.60
C ILE A 130 0.53 19.08 7.28
N PHE A 131 0.46 17.76 7.05
CA PHE A 131 -0.78 17.05 6.75
C PHE A 131 -1.36 16.29 7.95
N SER A 132 -0.72 16.37 9.11
CA SER A 132 -1.13 15.67 10.34
C SER A 132 -1.32 14.15 10.15
N ILE A 133 -0.42 13.53 9.37
CA ILE A 133 -0.44 12.10 9.06
C ILE A 133 0.55 11.37 9.97
N GLU A 134 0.06 10.40 10.73
CA GLU A 134 0.86 9.64 11.69
C GLU A 134 1.57 8.43 11.05
N GLU A 135 0.98 7.86 10.01
CA GLU A 135 1.43 6.60 9.39
C GLU A 135 1.63 6.75 7.88
N ILE A 136 2.65 6.09 7.36
CA ILE A 136 2.91 5.96 5.94
C ILE A 136 2.18 4.72 5.43
N ASP A 137 1.30 4.88 4.44
CA ASP A 137 0.46 3.81 3.93
C ASP A 137 1.29 2.65 3.35
N TYR A 138 2.29 2.98 2.53
CA TYR A 138 3.24 1.97 2.06
C TYR A 138 4.61 2.53 1.70
N LEU A 139 5.60 1.64 1.79
CA LEU A 139 6.92 1.78 1.19
C LEU A 139 7.01 0.82 0.00
N SER A 140 7.06 1.36 -1.22
CA SER A 140 7.05 0.57 -2.45
C SER A 140 8.40 0.42 -3.14
N PHE A 141 8.58 -0.75 -3.76
CA PHE A 141 9.74 -1.13 -4.55
C PHE A 141 9.28 -1.70 -5.89
N ALA A 142 9.79 -1.16 -7.00
CA ALA A 142 9.41 -1.56 -8.36
C ALA A 142 10.57 -2.15 -9.20
N ASN A 143 11.81 -1.81 -8.83
CA ASN A 143 13.01 -2.21 -9.57
C ASN A 143 13.36 -3.68 -9.34
N GLU A 144 13.88 -4.36 -10.38
CA GLU A 144 14.28 -5.78 -10.30
C GLU A 144 15.27 -6.03 -9.15
N THR A 145 16.27 -5.17 -9.05
CA THR A 145 17.21 -5.12 -7.94
C THR A 145 16.96 -3.84 -7.15
N CYS A 146 16.86 -3.97 -5.82
CA CYS A 146 16.87 -2.84 -4.92
C CYS A 146 18.27 -2.20 -4.99
N LYS A 147 18.38 -1.04 -5.64
CA LYS A 147 19.66 -0.38 -5.87
C LYS A 147 20.19 0.34 -4.63
N PHE A 148 19.33 0.66 -3.67
CA PHE A 148 19.70 1.43 -2.49
C PHE A 148 20.45 0.58 -1.44
N ASP A 149 21.38 1.21 -0.75
CA ASP A 149 22.03 0.63 0.42
C ASP A 149 21.02 0.50 1.57
N TRP A 150 20.79 -0.73 2.02
CA TRP A 150 19.77 -1.06 3.01
C TRP A 150 20.03 -0.48 4.39
N ILE A 151 21.29 -0.23 4.75
CA ILE A 151 21.63 0.37 6.04
C ILE A 151 21.21 1.84 5.99
N SER A 152 21.66 2.59 4.99
CA SER A 152 21.29 3.99 4.81
C SER A 152 19.78 4.20 4.62
N LEU A 153 19.09 3.28 3.93
CA LEU A 153 17.65 3.34 3.74
C LEU A 153 16.91 3.12 5.06
N LYS A 154 17.35 2.14 5.87
CA LYS A 154 16.80 1.89 7.19
C LYS A 154 17.07 3.06 8.14
N ASP A 155 18.26 3.66 8.09
CA ASP A 155 18.59 4.82 8.94
C ASP A 155 17.70 6.02 8.59
N ALA A 156 17.43 6.25 7.30
CA ALA A 156 16.59 7.35 6.85
C ALA A 156 15.08 7.13 7.09
N LEU A 157 14.58 5.89 6.90
CA LEU A 157 13.14 5.60 6.85
C LEU A 157 12.64 4.69 7.98
N GLY A 158 13.52 3.99 8.69
CA GLY A 158 13.15 2.95 9.65
C GLY A 158 12.52 3.44 10.95
N LYS A 159 12.53 4.76 11.22
CA LYS A 159 11.85 5.36 12.37
C LYS A 159 10.36 5.63 12.12
N PHE A 160 9.93 5.64 10.86
CA PHE A 160 8.55 5.97 10.51
C PHE A 160 7.65 4.75 10.71
N ASN A 161 6.41 4.99 11.14
CA ASN A 161 5.40 3.96 11.13
C ASN A 161 4.97 3.71 9.69
N ILE A 162 5.32 2.55 9.14
CA ILE A 162 5.01 2.14 7.77
C ILE A 162 4.05 0.96 7.87
N ASN A 163 2.85 1.12 7.29
CA ASN A 163 1.81 0.11 7.36
C ASN A 163 2.16 -1.11 6.48
N THR A 164 2.53 -0.87 5.21
CA THR A 164 2.72 -1.94 4.21
C THR A 164 4.05 -1.86 3.46
N LEU A 165 4.72 -3.00 3.26
CA LEU A 165 5.74 -3.15 2.22
C LEU A 165 5.08 -3.58 0.92
N PHE A 166 5.26 -2.79 -0.13
CA PHE A 166 4.59 -3.01 -1.42
C PHE A 166 5.59 -3.31 -2.55
N PHE A 167 5.55 -4.52 -3.08
CA PHE A 167 6.43 -4.98 -4.15
C PHE A 167 5.64 -5.11 -5.45
N HIS A 168 6.01 -4.35 -6.49
CA HIS A 168 5.26 -4.36 -7.75
C HIS A 168 6.17 -4.29 -8.98
N ASP A 169 5.57 -4.23 -10.17
CA ASP A 169 6.24 -4.21 -11.47
C ASP A 169 7.24 -5.37 -11.62
N VAL A 170 8.54 -5.08 -11.68
CA VAL A 170 9.59 -6.07 -11.89
C VAL A 170 10.36 -6.43 -10.61
N CYS A 171 9.89 -6.00 -9.44
CA CYS A 171 10.57 -6.19 -8.16
C CYS A 171 10.93 -7.66 -7.89
N GLY A 172 12.21 -7.92 -7.58
CA GLY A 172 12.75 -9.25 -7.35
C GLY A 172 12.60 -9.76 -5.91
N LEU A 173 12.70 -11.09 -5.76
CA LEU A 173 12.58 -11.79 -4.47
C LEU A 173 13.64 -11.34 -3.45
N GLU A 174 14.89 -11.20 -3.87
CA GLU A 174 16.00 -10.80 -2.98
C GLU A 174 15.77 -9.39 -2.41
N CYS A 175 15.27 -8.47 -3.24
CA CYS A 175 14.89 -7.11 -2.85
C CYS A 175 13.78 -7.14 -1.77
N ALA A 176 12.74 -7.98 -1.95
CA ALA A 176 11.69 -8.12 -0.95
C ALA A 176 12.17 -8.77 0.37
N GLN A 177 12.99 -9.81 0.30
CA GLN A 177 13.57 -10.45 1.49
C GLN A 177 14.43 -9.47 2.29
N MET A 178 15.22 -8.64 1.61
CA MET A 178 16.02 -7.61 2.27
C MET A 178 15.16 -6.50 2.86
N ALA A 179 14.09 -6.06 2.18
CA ALA A 179 13.14 -5.11 2.74
C ALA A 179 12.50 -5.64 4.03
N LEU A 180 11.99 -6.88 4.02
CA LEU A 180 11.39 -7.52 5.19
C LEU A 180 12.38 -7.64 6.36
N LYS A 181 13.65 -7.93 6.06
CA LYS A 181 14.71 -8.02 7.07
C LYS A 181 15.02 -6.66 7.71
N HIS A 182 15.09 -5.58 6.93
CA HIS A 182 15.48 -4.26 7.41
C HIS A 182 14.32 -3.48 8.02
N PHE A 183 13.09 -3.71 7.53
CA PHE A 183 11.84 -3.10 7.99
C PHE A 183 10.97 -4.10 8.76
N SER A 184 11.56 -4.79 9.73
CA SER A 184 10.91 -5.90 10.46
C SER A 184 9.73 -5.49 11.35
N SER A 185 9.49 -4.20 11.54
CA SER A 185 8.30 -3.67 12.25
C SER A 185 7.07 -3.67 11.37
N VAL A 186 7.23 -3.70 10.05
CA VAL A 186 6.12 -3.69 9.10
C VAL A 186 5.45 -5.06 9.11
N SER A 187 4.15 -5.07 9.35
CA SER A 187 3.37 -6.31 9.50
C SER A 187 2.44 -6.59 8.33
N SER A 188 2.39 -5.72 7.32
CA SER A 188 1.61 -5.92 6.10
C SER A 188 2.49 -6.00 4.86
N VAL A 189 2.19 -6.93 3.96
CA VAL A 189 2.94 -7.15 2.72
C VAL A 189 1.98 -7.28 1.56
N SER A 190 2.23 -6.51 0.50
CA SER A 190 1.50 -6.61 -0.77
C SER A 190 2.47 -6.90 -1.92
N VAL A 191 2.15 -7.86 -2.77
CA VAL A 191 3.02 -8.30 -3.87
C VAL A 191 2.25 -8.41 -5.18
N PHE A 192 2.51 -7.45 -6.07
CA PHE A 192 1.99 -7.33 -7.44
C PHE A 192 3.11 -7.41 -8.48
N SER A 193 4.09 -8.31 -8.28
CA SER A 193 5.22 -8.53 -9.20
C SER A 193 5.19 -9.94 -9.79
N PRO A 194 5.26 -10.11 -11.13
CA PRO A 194 5.35 -11.42 -11.77
C PRO A 194 6.57 -12.26 -11.34
N ARG A 195 7.58 -11.66 -10.69
CA ARG A 195 8.70 -12.41 -10.09
C ARG A 195 8.27 -13.33 -8.96
N PHE A 196 7.06 -13.15 -8.43
CA PHE A 196 6.44 -13.95 -7.39
C PHE A 196 5.41 -14.95 -7.95
N ASN A 197 5.41 -15.23 -9.25
CA ASN A 197 4.49 -16.21 -9.82
C ASN A 197 4.69 -17.65 -9.31
N ASP A 198 5.83 -17.97 -8.68
CA ASP A 198 6.17 -19.28 -8.14
C ASP A 198 6.33 -19.23 -6.60
N PRO A 199 5.29 -19.61 -5.83
CA PRO A 199 5.29 -19.63 -4.37
C PRO A 199 6.39 -20.46 -3.71
N SER A 200 6.90 -21.49 -4.39
CA SER A 200 7.95 -22.35 -3.85
C SER A 200 9.25 -21.60 -3.54
N ARG A 201 9.42 -20.40 -4.10
CA ARG A 201 10.59 -19.55 -3.94
C ARG A 201 10.52 -18.58 -2.77
N TYR A 202 9.37 -18.44 -2.12
CA TYR A 202 9.14 -17.47 -1.04
C TYR A 202 8.26 -18.01 0.10
N SER A 203 8.36 -19.31 0.39
CA SER A 203 7.66 -19.90 1.54
C SER A 203 7.99 -19.21 2.86
N ASP A 204 9.20 -18.65 2.98
CA ASP A 204 9.66 -17.84 4.11
C ASP A 204 8.85 -16.55 4.31
N ILE A 205 8.21 -16.03 3.26
CA ILE A 205 7.27 -14.90 3.35
C ILE A 205 5.87 -15.40 3.77
N LEU A 206 5.40 -16.51 3.18
CA LEU A 206 4.06 -17.06 3.46
C LEU A 206 3.87 -17.44 4.93
N ILE A 207 4.90 -18.02 5.56
CA ILE A 207 4.83 -18.48 6.96
C ILE A 207 4.91 -17.36 7.99
N GLN A 208 5.16 -16.11 7.57
CA GLN A 208 5.31 -15.00 8.50
C GLN A 208 4.00 -14.66 9.20
N ASN A 209 4.13 -14.17 10.43
CA ASN A 209 3.01 -13.74 11.25
C ASN A 209 2.51 -12.33 10.88
N LEU A 210 2.21 -12.12 9.60
CA LEU A 210 1.74 -10.82 9.10
C LEU A 210 0.31 -10.51 9.59
N ASP A 211 -0.01 -9.24 9.63
CA ASP A 211 -1.36 -8.73 9.82
C ASP A 211 -2.13 -8.75 8.49
N LEU A 212 -1.48 -8.43 7.38
CA LEU A 212 -2.04 -8.56 6.03
C LEU A 212 -1.02 -9.13 5.04
N LEU A 213 -1.44 -10.11 4.26
CA LEU A 213 -0.72 -10.62 3.10
C LEU A 213 -1.60 -10.52 1.86
N THR A 214 -1.20 -9.70 0.89
CA THR A 214 -1.85 -9.58 -0.41
C THR A 214 -0.92 -10.11 -1.49
N LEU A 215 -1.36 -11.11 -2.26
CA LEU A 215 -0.59 -11.72 -3.35
C LEU A 215 -1.42 -11.81 -4.62
N GLY A 216 -0.83 -11.37 -5.73
CA GLY A 216 -1.46 -11.48 -7.04
C GLY A 216 -2.13 -10.18 -7.49
N HIS A 217 -2.15 -10.00 -8.80
CA HIS A 217 -2.72 -8.85 -9.52
C HIS A 217 -3.17 -9.34 -10.90
N GLU A 218 -3.96 -8.55 -11.64
CA GLU A 218 -4.49 -8.93 -12.96
C GLU A 218 -3.38 -9.36 -13.95
N ASP A 219 -2.21 -8.71 -13.89
CA ASP A 219 -1.05 -9.00 -14.75
C ASP A 219 -0.17 -10.18 -14.28
N MET A 220 -0.55 -10.85 -13.19
CA MET A 220 0.22 -11.96 -12.62
C MET A 220 -0.35 -13.32 -12.99
N PHE A 221 0.55 -14.25 -13.31
CA PHE A 221 0.22 -15.67 -13.43
C PHE A 221 0.66 -16.42 -12.18
N LEU A 222 0.09 -16.04 -11.03
CA LEU A 222 0.42 -16.62 -9.73
C LEU A 222 0.00 -18.11 -9.68
N ARG A 223 0.97 -19.03 -9.61
CA ARG A 223 0.75 -20.48 -9.59
C ARG A 223 0.54 -20.99 -8.16
N ILE A 224 -0.48 -20.49 -7.48
CA ILE A 224 -0.80 -20.90 -6.11
C ILE A 224 -1.34 -22.34 -6.08
N GLY A 225 -0.81 -23.16 -5.17
CA GLY A 225 -1.29 -24.49 -4.83
C GLY A 225 -1.97 -24.54 -3.46
N LEU A 226 -2.57 -25.69 -3.13
CA LEU A 226 -3.22 -25.88 -1.82
C LEU A 226 -2.21 -25.78 -0.67
N ASP A 227 -1.04 -26.39 -0.83
CA ASP A 227 -0.01 -26.41 0.22
C ASP A 227 0.47 -24.98 0.51
N ASP A 228 0.59 -24.12 -0.50
CA ASP A 228 0.95 -22.71 -0.34
C ASP A 228 -0.11 -21.95 0.49
N LEU A 229 -1.40 -22.17 0.21
CA LEU A 229 -2.49 -21.59 1.01
C LEU A 229 -2.46 -22.07 2.46
N LEU A 230 -2.13 -23.34 2.68
CA LEU A 230 -2.05 -23.94 4.03
C LEU A 230 -0.80 -23.49 4.81
N LEU A 231 0.23 -22.97 4.15
CA LEU A 231 1.42 -22.40 4.78
C LEU A 231 1.18 -20.98 5.33
N MET A 232 0.17 -20.26 4.82
CA MET A 232 -0.09 -18.87 5.19
C MET A 232 -0.52 -18.74 6.65
N ASN A 233 0.15 -17.86 7.40
CA ASN A 233 -0.14 -17.66 8.83
C ASN A 233 -0.54 -16.21 9.19
N SER A 234 -1.04 -15.46 8.20
CA SER A 234 -1.42 -14.05 8.36
C SER A 234 -2.81 -13.88 8.97
N LYS A 235 -3.09 -12.72 9.60
CA LYS A 235 -4.44 -12.40 10.11
C LYS A 235 -5.43 -12.15 8.97
N ALA A 236 -5.02 -11.39 7.97
CA ALA A 236 -5.77 -11.18 6.74
C ALA A 236 -4.95 -11.70 5.54
N VAL A 237 -5.61 -12.43 4.64
CA VAL A 237 -5.01 -12.86 3.36
C VAL A 237 -5.89 -12.41 2.20
N SER A 238 -5.28 -11.92 1.13
CA SER A 238 -5.97 -11.61 -0.13
C SER A 238 -5.17 -12.18 -1.29
N ILE A 239 -5.72 -13.19 -1.95
CA ILE A 239 -5.04 -13.95 -3.00
C ILE A 239 -5.83 -13.82 -4.30
N GLN A 240 -5.17 -13.32 -5.33
CA GLN A 240 -5.69 -13.27 -6.69
C GLN A 240 -4.83 -14.19 -7.57
N SER A 241 -5.44 -15.23 -8.15
CA SER A 241 -4.68 -16.20 -8.94
C SER A 241 -5.54 -16.95 -9.95
N PRO A 242 -5.00 -17.17 -11.17
CA PRO A 242 -5.68 -17.97 -12.20
C PRO A 242 -5.69 -19.47 -11.90
N THR A 243 -4.91 -19.95 -10.91
CA THR A 243 -4.86 -21.38 -10.54
C THR A 243 -5.74 -21.72 -9.34
N LEU A 244 -6.44 -20.74 -8.77
CA LEU A 244 -7.43 -20.99 -7.72
C LEU A 244 -8.55 -21.88 -8.25
N THR A 245 -8.95 -22.86 -7.43
CA THR A 245 -10.09 -23.73 -7.72
C THR A 245 -11.00 -23.83 -6.50
N ASP A 246 -12.30 -24.00 -6.75
CA ASP A 246 -13.30 -24.24 -5.70
C ASP A 246 -12.92 -25.40 -4.77
N LYS A 247 -12.31 -26.47 -5.30
CA LYS A 247 -11.80 -27.62 -4.55
C LYS A 247 -10.64 -27.24 -3.63
N MET A 248 -9.74 -26.36 -4.07
CA MET A 248 -8.63 -25.88 -3.24
C MET A 248 -9.17 -25.05 -2.07
N VAL A 249 -10.03 -24.08 -2.36
CA VAL A 249 -10.63 -23.22 -1.32
C VAL A 249 -11.53 -24.03 -0.37
N ASN A 250 -12.28 -25.01 -0.86
CA ASN A 250 -13.02 -25.97 -0.03
C ASN A 250 -12.10 -26.72 0.94
N ARG A 251 -10.97 -27.25 0.44
CA ARG A 251 -10.00 -27.96 1.28
C ARG A 251 -9.41 -27.02 2.32
N PHE A 252 -9.02 -25.81 1.92
CA PHE A 252 -8.55 -24.78 2.84
C PHE A 252 -9.55 -24.53 3.98
N PHE A 253 -10.83 -24.30 3.68
CA PHE A 253 -11.85 -24.12 4.73
C PHE A 253 -12.07 -25.37 5.58
N LYS A 254 -11.98 -26.58 5.01
CA LYS A 254 -12.02 -27.82 5.80
C LYS A 254 -10.85 -27.91 6.79
N HIS A 255 -9.65 -27.48 6.40
CA HIS A 255 -8.52 -27.39 7.32
C HIS A 255 -8.77 -26.33 8.40
N TRP A 256 -9.29 -25.16 8.03
CA TRP A 256 -9.65 -24.11 8.99
C TRP A 256 -10.70 -24.58 10.02
N THR A 257 -11.76 -25.28 9.60
CA THR A 257 -12.77 -25.84 10.55
C THR A 257 -12.18 -26.82 11.57
N ARG A 258 -10.97 -27.34 11.30
CA ARG A 258 -10.20 -28.25 12.18
C ARG A 258 -9.10 -27.54 12.96
N GLY A 259 -9.01 -26.21 12.89
CA GLY A 259 -8.07 -25.39 13.65
C GLY A 259 -6.79 -24.97 12.91
N SER A 260 -6.67 -25.22 11.60
CA SER A 260 -5.57 -24.62 10.82
C SER A 260 -5.74 -23.10 10.69
N ASN A 261 -4.61 -22.39 10.57
CA ASN A 261 -4.55 -20.93 10.43
C ASN A 261 -5.26 -20.18 11.57
N PRO A 262 -4.85 -20.39 12.84
CA PRO A 262 -5.56 -19.88 14.02
C PRO A 262 -5.53 -18.35 14.14
N ARG A 263 -4.62 -17.68 13.43
CA ARG A 263 -4.55 -16.20 13.39
C ARG A 263 -5.52 -15.59 12.38
N MET A 264 -6.04 -16.38 11.43
CA MET A 264 -6.80 -15.87 10.31
C MET A 264 -8.17 -15.33 10.75
N GLU A 265 -8.38 -14.04 10.50
CA GLU A 265 -9.61 -13.31 10.73
C GLU A 265 -10.34 -13.00 9.42
N VAL A 266 -9.59 -12.77 8.34
CA VAL A 266 -10.14 -12.41 7.03
C VAL A 266 -9.38 -13.19 5.93
N ALA A 267 -10.12 -13.71 4.96
CA ALA A 267 -9.52 -14.21 3.72
C ALA A 267 -10.32 -13.72 2.51
N HIS A 268 -9.62 -13.39 1.44
CA HIS A 268 -10.19 -13.04 0.15
C HIS A 268 -9.51 -13.87 -0.93
N PHE A 269 -10.29 -14.57 -1.73
CA PHE A 269 -9.83 -15.34 -2.88
C PHE A 269 -10.52 -14.84 -4.14
N ALA A 270 -9.76 -14.17 -5.00
CA ALA A 270 -10.23 -13.65 -6.28
C ALA A 270 -9.90 -14.63 -7.42
N PHE A 271 -10.95 -15.20 -8.02
CA PHE A 271 -10.89 -16.10 -9.16
C PHE A 271 -10.95 -15.28 -10.44
N VAL A 272 -9.81 -15.18 -11.13
CA VAL A 272 -9.65 -14.37 -12.35
C VAL A 272 -9.80 -15.19 -13.64
N ASN A 273 -9.80 -14.52 -14.79
CA ASN A 273 -9.81 -15.12 -16.13
C ASN A 273 -11.01 -16.06 -16.34
N ASP A 274 -12.22 -15.55 -16.08
CA ASP A 274 -13.48 -16.30 -16.15
C ASP A 274 -13.52 -17.50 -15.20
N GLY A 275 -12.74 -17.47 -14.11
CA GLY A 275 -12.74 -18.48 -13.06
C GLY A 275 -14.14 -18.64 -12.46
N VAL A 276 -14.79 -19.76 -12.75
CA VAL A 276 -16.14 -20.05 -12.22
C VAL A 276 -16.04 -20.74 -10.87
N VAL A 277 -16.79 -20.22 -9.90
CA VAL A 277 -16.91 -20.84 -8.57
C VAL A 277 -18.20 -21.67 -8.50
N ASN A 278 -18.05 -23.00 -8.40
CA ASN A 278 -19.19 -23.85 -8.08
C ASN A 278 -19.38 -23.94 -6.57
N LYS A 279 -20.45 -23.31 -6.09
CA LYS A 279 -20.83 -23.21 -4.68
C LYS A 279 -21.05 -24.59 -4.04
N GLU A 280 -21.69 -25.52 -4.75
CA GLU A 280 -21.89 -26.88 -4.25
C GLU A 280 -20.57 -27.59 -3.99
N ILE A 281 -19.57 -27.40 -4.87
CA ILE A 281 -18.23 -27.94 -4.69
C ILE A 281 -17.51 -27.24 -3.53
N MET A 282 -17.58 -25.91 -3.47
CA MET A 282 -16.92 -25.10 -2.44
C MET A 282 -17.44 -25.43 -1.03
N LEU A 283 -18.74 -25.67 -0.88
CA LEU A 283 -19.38 -25.95 0.40
C LEU A 283 -19.44 -27.46 0.74
N LYS A 284 -19.08 -28.33 -0.22
CA LYS A 284 -19.19 -29.79 -0.05
C LYS A 284 -18.46 -30.28 1.19
N GLY A 285 -19.21 -30.88 2.12
CA GLY A 285 -18.67 -31.49 3.33
C GLY A 285 -18.24 -30.49 4.40
N LEU A 286 -18.59 -29.20 4.26
CA LEU A 286 -18.59 -28.24 5.35
C LEU A 286 -19.94 -28.29 6.06
N ARG A 287 -19.94 -28.08 7.38
CA ARG A 287 -21.17 -27.77 8.12
C ARG A 287 -21.43 -26.27 7.94
N TYR A 288 -22.47 -25.93 7.20
CA TYR A 288 -22.83 -24.53 6.94
C TYR A 288 -24.32 -24.27 7.13
N GLN A 289 -24.66 -23.00 7.33
CA GLN A 289 -26.03 -22.47 7.26
C GLN A 289 -26.04 -21.28 6.31
N GLU A 290 -26.96 -21.31 5.36
CA GLU A 290 -27.20 -20.17 4.46
C GLU A 290 -27.91 -19.05 5.22
N VAL A 291 -27.44 -17.82 5.03
CA VAL A 291 -28.06 -16.61 5.57
C VAL A 291 -29.05 -16.09 4.53
N PRO A 292 -30.34 -15.91 4.89
CA PRO A 292 -31.34 -15.37 3.96
C PRO A 292 -30.90 -14.04 3.37
N LEU A 293 -31.16 -13.84 2.07
CA LEU A 293 -30.78 -12.63 1.31
C LEU A 293 -31.28 -11.34 1.97
N ASP A 294 -32.43 -11.38 2.64
CA ASP A 294 -33.04 -10.25 3.34
C ASP A 294 -32.19 -9.73 4.53
N GLU A 295 -31.26 -10.55 5.02
CA GLU A 295 -30.34 -10.23 6.12
C GLU A 295 -28.90 -9.93 5.63
N VAL A 296 -28.66 -9.98 4.31
CA VAL A 296 -27.34 -9.72 3.71
C VAL A 296 -27.23 -8.26 3.30
N VAL A 297 -26.38 -7.50 3.98
CA VAL A 297 -25.95 -6.18 3.50
C VAL A 297 -24.91 -6.39 2.39
N GLY A 298 -25.31 -6.24 1.13
CA GLY A 298 -24.45 -6.34 -0.06
C GLY A 298 -24.92 -7.37 -1.10
N ASN A 299 -24.25 -7.42 -2.26
CA ASN A 299 -24.50 -8.45 -3.27
C ASN A 299 -23.72 -9.74 -2.94
N GLY A 300 -24.36 -10.91 -3.14
CA GLY A 300 -23.73 -12.22 -2.98
C GLY A 300 -24.40 -13.10 -1.94
N GLU A 301 -24.18 -14.41 -2.02
CA GLU A 301 -24.70 -15.36 -1.03
C GLU A 301 -23.76 -15.45 0.15
N LYS A 302 -24.34 -15.63 1.34
CA LYS A 302 -23.60 -15.67 2.60
C LYS A 302 -23.90 -16.96 3.34
N TYR A 303 -22.83 -17.60 3.83
CA TYR A 303 -22.88 -18.88 4.52
C TYR A 303 -22.11 -18.78 5.84
N THR A 304 -22.71 -19.23 6.93
CA THR A 304 -22.04 -19.35 8.23
C THR A 304 -21.43 -20.74 8.35
N ILE A 305 -20.17 -20.82 8.80
CA ILE A 305 -19.43 -22.06 9.08
C ILE A 305 -18.85 -22.01 10.50
N TRP A 306 -18.52 -23.18 11.05
CA TRP A 306 -18.04 -23.31 12.43
C TRP A 306 -16.79 -24.16 12.52
N GLN A 307 -15.87 -23.77 13.41
CA GLN A 307 -14.84 -24.67 13.92
C GLN A 307 -15.41 -25.59 15.01
N ASN A 308 -14.65 -26.63 15.34
CA ASN A 308 -14.99 -27.58 16.41
C ASN A 308 -15.10 -26.92 17.80
N ASP A 309 -14.40 -25.81 18.03
CA ASP A 309 -14.39 -25.06 19.29
C ASP A 309 -15.53 -24.02 19.39
N ARG A 310 -16.46 -24.02 18.41
CA ARG A 310 -17.57 -23.06 18.24
C ARG A 310 -17.18 -21.69 17.71
N THR A 311 -15.94 -21.47 17.32
CA THR A 311 -15.55 -20.28 16.56
C THR A 311 -16.35 -20.20 15.27
N VAL A 312 -16.90 -19.03 14.96
CA VAL A 312 -17.83 -18.81 13.84
C VAL A 312 -17.16 -17.97 12.76
N GLY A 313 -17.30 -18.39 11.51
CA GLY A 313 -16.88 -17.61 10.34
C GLY A 313 -18.00 -17.52 9.31
N THR A 314 -17.96 -16.49 8.48
CA THR A 314 -18.87 -16.34 7.35
C THR A 314 -18.10 -16.39 6.04
N ILE A 315 -18.61 -17.15 5.08
CA ILE A 315 -18.17 -17.15 3.68
C ILE A 315 -19.17 -16.31 2.89
N ARG A 316 -18.69 -15.38 2.07
CA ARG A 316 -19.49 -14.70 1.04
C ARG A 316 -18.94 -15.07 -0.32
N ILE A 317 -19.84 -15.36 -1.25
CA ILE A 317 -19.51 -15.68 -2.62
C ILE A 317 -20.24 -14.67 -3.49
N HIS A 318 -19.50 -13.89 -4.26
CA HIS A 318 -20.10 -12.97 -5.22
C HIS A 318 -19.44 -13.07 -6.58
N GLN A 319 -20.27 -12.92 -7.60
CA GLN A 319 -19.82 -12.80 -8.98
C GLN A 319 -19.43 -11.35 -9.24
N THR A 320 -18.34 -11.16 -9.96
CA THR A 320 -17.89 -9.85 -10.46
C THR A 320 -17.88 -9.85 -11.98
N ASP A 321 -17.65 -8.69 -12.58
CA ASP A 321 -17.49 -8.58 -14.04
C ASP A 321 -16.24 -9.31 -14.55
N GLN A 322 -15.27 -9.58 -13.67
CA GLN A 322 -13.98 -10.20 -14.00
C GLN A 322 -13.85 -11.67 -13.54
N GLY A 323 -14.87 -12.21 -12.85
CA GLY A 323 -14.86 -13.57 -12.33
C GLY A 323 -15.70 -13.75 -11.08
N TYR A 324 -15.10 -14.30 -10.02
CA TYR A 324 -15.75 -14.55 -8.74
C TYR A 324 -14.83 -14.22 -7.59
N ASP A 325 -15.38 -13.67 -6.52
CA ASP A 325 -14.67 -13.49 -5.27
C ASP A 325 -15.30 -14.30 -4.14
N VAL A 326 -14.43 -14.85 -3.32
CA VAL A 326 -14.80 -15.60 -2.12
C VAL A 326 -14.16 -14.93 -0.92
N PHE A 327 -15.01 -14.36 -0.08
CA PHE A 327 -14.60 -13.70 1.16
C PHE A 327 -14.89 -14.60 2.35
N PHE A 328 -13.96 -14.67 3.28
CA PHE A 328 -14.14 -15.25 4.60
C PHE A 328 -13.92 -14.16 5.64
N GLN A 329 -14.78 -14.13 6.66
CA GLN A 329 -14.65 -13.23 7.80
C GLN A 329 -15.00 -13.97 9.09
N LEU A 330 -14.11 -13.90 10.08
CA LEU A 330 -14.33 -14.37 11.43
C LEU A 330 -15.33 -13.46 12.15
N LEU A 331 -16.30 -14.05 12.85
CA LEU A 331 -17.20 -13.31 13.73
C LEU A 331 -16.59 -13.28 15.13
N LYS A 332 -16.29 -12.08 15.62
CA LYS A 332 -15.75 -11.82 16.96
C LYS A 332 -16.85 -11.54 17.96
#